data_AF-W2RZ12-F1
#
_entry.id   AF-W2RZ12-F1
#
_cell.length_a   1.000
_cell.length_b   1.000
_cell.length_c   1.000
_cell.angle_alpha   90.00
_cell.angle_beta   90.00
_cell.angle_gamma   90.00
#
_symmetry.space_group_name_H-M   'P 1'
#
loop_
_entity.id
_entity.type
_entity.pdbx_description
1 polymer ?
#
loop_
_entity_poly.entity_id
_entity_poly.type
_entity_poly.pdbx_seq_one_letter_code
_entity_poly.pdbx_strand_id
1 'polypeptide(L)'
;MQDSTGPRIAHQFVQGLQVSDPRYDLWVYGAFLVEVPRRIGANAALDAAAESFSTALPVLRTKVVCEDMRAKYIDALAALRTTLNSPTLASSSCTLCAIFLLVITQYYLGIRGTQTASHSNGILQVIRYASMNEAKSEFDLGLLKAMCFDVIFDGLFNPAIEPDEHFYQLIESWEIRRLEVPVQQLSITQHNKMSRPIDSLSLRNLARLLPSVHRPSLHNTELRSTYQMALRDLATVRDRVKIAQRMLDRKRDTEASAEVKCLILHQTMHGLLLAVSLLVNGILRALGQSTSLLAAESTQLTQEVLDLATACCRYRPLGASYIPLCLLVACAVSEAEDLRPRLAELLEDWQADFSAKGYLEGVGWLRTRLRDIRYGREDVLVEGYD
;
A
#
# COMPACT_ATOMS: atom_id res chain seq x y z
N MET A 1 42.42 -6.95 1.36
CA MET A 1 41.16 -7.64 1.02
C MET A 1 40.13 -6.57 0.75
N GLN A 2 39.79 -6.31 -0.51
CA GLN A 2 38.67 -5.42 -0.85
C GLN A 2 37.36 -6.17 -0.52
N ASP A 3 36.48 -5.50 0.20
CA ASP A 3 35.21 -6.05 0.69
C ASP A 3 34.28 -6.39 -0.50
N SER A 4 34.23 -7.68 -0.87
CA SER A 4 33.47 -8.21 -2.01
C SER A 4 31.96 -8.25 -1.78
N THR A 5 31.49 -7.74 -0.64
CA THR A 5 30.11 -7.88 -0.17
C THR A 5 29.16 -6.95 -0.93
N GLY A 6 29.55 -5.69 -1.15
CA GLY A 6 28.73 -4.70 -1.87
C GLY A 6 28.35 -5.11 -3.31
N PRO A 7 29.32 -5.51 -4.17
CA PRO A 7 29.03 -5.97 -5.53
C PRO A 7 28.08 -7.17 -5.58
N ARG A 8 28.18 -8.09 -4.62
CA ARG A 8 27.27 -9.24 -4.52
C ARG A 8 25.85 -8.82 -4.19
N ILE A 9 25.67 -7.92 -3.21
CA ILE A 9 24.35 -7.41 -2.82
C ILE A 9 23.69 -6.70 -4.00
N ALA A 10 24.42 -5.81 -4.67
CA ALA A 10 23.92 -5.10 -5.85
C ALA A 10 23.51 -6.07 -6.96
N HIS A 11 24.32 -7.11 -7.23
CA HIS A 11 23.99 -8.11 -8.23
C HIS A 11 22.71 -8.89 -7.90
N GLN A 12 22.55 -9.36 -6.66
CA GLN A 12 21.34 -10.07 -6.22
C GLN A 12 20.09 -9.20 -6.32
N PHE A 13 20.20 -7.92 -5.94
CA PHE A 13 19.09 -6.97 -6.05
C PHE A 13 18.69 -6.75 -7.52
N VAL A 14 19.68 -6.58 -8.41
CA VAL A 14 19.45 -6.44 -9.86
C VAL A 14 18.75 -7.66 -10.46
N GLN A 15 19.11 -8.88 -10.04
CA GLN A 15 18.40 -10.09 -10.48
C GLN A 15 16.91 -10.05 -10.13
N GLY A 16 16.55 -9.53 -8.95
CA GLY A 16 15.16 -9.30 -8.57
C GLY A 16 14.45 -8.29 -9.46
N LEU A 17 15.11 -7.17 -9.78
CA LEU A 17 14.57 -6.12 -10.66
C LEU A 17 14.36 -6.57 -12.11
N GLN A 18 15.09 -7.59 -12.57
CA GLN A 18 14.96 -8.13 -13.94
C GLN A 18 13.77 -9.06 -14.12
N VAL A 19 13.04 -9.39 -13.05
CA VAL A 19 11.84 -10.24 -13.14
C VAL A 19 10.71 -9.46 -13.80
N SER A 20 10.31 -9.91 -14.99
CA SER A 20 9.23 -9.28 -15.79
C SER A 20 7.87 -9.98 -15.64
N ASP A 21 7.81 -11.11 -14.93
CA ASP A 21 6.56 -11.79 -14.61
C ASP A 21 5.75 -10.91 -13.65
N PRO A 22 4.54 -10.44 -14.04
CA PRO A 22 3.74 -9.52 -13.23
C PRO A 22 3.38 -10.04 -11.84
N ARG A 23 3.47 -11.35 -11.61
CA ARG A 23 3.27 -11.97 -10.29
C ARG A 23 4.38 -11.65 -9.30
N TYR A 24 5.57 -11.31 -9.80
CA TYR A 24 6.81 -11.17 -9.03
C TYR A 24 7.61 -9.91 -9.39
N ASP A 25 7.05 -9.04 -10.22
CA ASP A 25 7.70 -7.81 -10.67
C ASP A 25 7.71 -6.77 -9.53
N LEU A 26 8.90 -6.32 -9.16
CA LEU A 26 9.10 -5.36 -8.06
C LEU A 26 8.65 -3.94 -8.39
N TRP A 27 8.30 -3.66 -9.65
CA TRP A 27 7.73 -2.39 -10.08
C TRP A 27 6.51 -1.95 -9.26
N VAL A 28 5.76 -2.89 -8.67
CA VAL A 28 4.60 -2.59 -7.80
C VAL A 28 4.94 -1.73 -6.59
N TYR A 29 6.20 -1.74 -6.15
CA TYR A 29 6.70 -0.95 -5.01
C TYR A 29 7.19 0.44 -5.40
N GLY A 30 7.36 0.71 -6.69
CA GLY A 30 7.77 2.01 -7.22
C GLY A 30 9.04 1.97 -8.07
N ALA A 31 9.12 2.90 -9.02
CA ALA A 31 10.23 2.97 -9.98
C ALA A 31 11.58 3.30 -9.33
N PHE A 32 11.59 3.96 -8.17
CA PHE A 32 12.82 4.36 -7.48
C PHE A 32 13.72 3.17 -7.07
N LEU A 33 13.17 1.94 -7.00
CA LEU A 33 13.95 0.75 -6.65
C LEU A 33 15.11 0.47 -7.62
N VAL A 34 15.02 0.93 -8.87
CA VAL A 34 16.10 0.78 -9.86
C VAL A 34 17.38 1.52 -9.47
N GLU A 35 17.26 2.51 -8.58
CA GLU A 35 18.36 3.35 -8.11
C GLU A 35 19.03 2.78 -6.86
N VAL A 36 18.48 1.71 -6.25
CA VAL A 36 19.05 1.09 -5.05
C VAL A 36 20.44 0.47 -5.31
N PRO A 37 20.68 -0.30 -6.39
CA PRO A 37 21.99 -0.92 -6.63
C PRO A 37 23.15 0.07 -6.69
N ARG A 38 22.95 1.27 -7.27
CA ARG A 38 23.99 2.31 -7.34
C ARG A 38 24.26 3.02 -6.01
N ARG A 39 23.42 2.79 -5.00
CA ARG A 39 23.54 3.37 -3.65
C ARG A 39 24.14 2.38 -2.64
N ILE A 40 24.35 1.13 -3.03
CA ILE A 40 25.01 0.12 -2.20
C ILE A 40 26.44 0.57 -1.88
N GLY A 41 26.84 0.43 -0.62
CA GLY A 41 28.11 0.91 -0.07
C GLY A 41 28.07 2.32 0.51
N ALA A 42 26.97 3.07 0.34
CA ALA A 42 26.83 4.42 0.89
C ALA A 42 26.25 4.44 2.32
N ASN A 43 25.52 3.39 2.72
CA ASN A 43 24.87 3.31 4.03
C ASN A 43 24.72 1.84 4.44
N ALA A 44 25.32 1.46 5.58
CA ALA A 44 25.31 0.08 6.06
C ALA A 44 23.90 -0.48 6.32
N ALA A 45 22.94 0.36 6.72
CA ALA A 45 21.56 -0.07 6.90
C ALA A 45 20.89 -0.38 5.56
N LEU A 46 21.16 0.42 4.51
CA LEU A 46 20.64 0.15 3.18
C LEU A 46 21.23 -1.15 2.61
N ASP A 47 22.54 -1.36 2.79
CA ASP A 47 23.23 -2.55 2.30
C ASP A 47 22.65 -3.83 2.93
N ALA A 48 22.52 -3.84 4.26
CA ALA A 48 21.95 -4.97 4.99
C ALA A 48 20.46 -5.19 4.65
N ALA A 49 19.67 -4.11 4.52
CA ALA A 49 18.26 -4.21 4.15
C ALA A 49 18.08 -4.71 2.71
N ALA A 50 18.90 -4.26 1.76
CA ALA A 50 18.89 -4.72 0.38
C ALA A 50 19.29 -6.20 0.27
N GLU A 51 20.26 -6.65 1.06
CA GLU A 51 20.62 -8.06 1.14
C GLU A 51 19.47 -8.91 1.70
N SER A 52 18.90 -8.49 2.83
CA SER A 52 17.78 -9.16 3.48
C SER A 52 16.56 -9.28 2.55
N PHE A 53 16.19 -8.17 1.91
CA PHE A 53 15.10 -8.12 0.94
C PHE A 53 15.33 -9.06 -0.25
N SER A 54 16.51 -9.02 -0.86
CA SER A 54 16.85 -9.87 -2.00
C SER A 54 16.83 -11.35 -1.63
N THR A 55 17.30 -11.68 -0.42
CA THR A 55 17.31 -13.05 0.11
C THR A 55 15.91 -13.57 0.39
N ALA A 56 14.95 -12.68 0.72
CA ALA A 56 13.56 -13.04 0.98
C ALA A 56 12.69 -13.18 -0.28
N LEU A 57 13.10 -12.66 -1.44
CA LEU A 57 12.31 -12.73 -2.69
C LEU A 57 11.83 -14.14 -3.07
N PRO A 58 12.61 -15.22 -2.92
CA PRO A 58 12.15 -16.57 -3.24
C PRO A 58 10.91 -17.01 -2.45
N VAL A 59 10.68 -16.46 -1.26
CA VAL A 59 9.52 -16.76 -0.40
C VAL A 59 8.21 -16.51 -1.14
N LEU A 60 8.15 -15.51 -2.02
CA LEU A 60 6.94 -15.19 -2.80
C LEU A 60 6.47 -16.36 -3.65
N ARG A 61 7.41 -17.20 -4.12
CA ARG A 61 7.16 -18.38 -4.96
C ARG A 61 7.05 -19.64 -4.13
N THR A 62 8.00 -19.84 -3.20
CA THR A 62 8.13 -21.11 -2.47
C THR A 62 7.21 -21.17 -1.26
N LYS A 63 6.79 -20.02 -0.71
CA LYS A 63 6.13 -19.88 0.59
C LYS A 63 6.93 -20.48 1.76
N VAL A 64 8.23 -20.73 1.56
CA VAL A 64 9.12 -21.32 2.56
C VAL A 64 10.07 -20.25 3.08
N VAL A 65 10.01 -20.02 4.39
CA VAL A 65 10.94 -19.15 5.12
C VAL A 65 11.98 -20.02 5.83
N CYS A 66 13.27 -19.74 5.62
CA CYS A 66 14.36 -20.43 6.31
C CYS A 66 15.02 -19.54 7.39
N GLU A 67 15.84 -20.16 8.25
CA GLU A 67 16.53 -19.45 9.33
C GLU A 67 17.50 -18.38 8.82
N ASP A 68 18.19 -18.62 7.70
CA ASP A 68 19.12 -17.66 7.09
C ASP A 68 18.43 -16.35 6.70
N MET A 69 17.23 -16.42 6.09
CA MET A 69 16.44 -15.24 5.75
C MET A 69 16.08 -14.42 7.00
N ARG A 70 15.75 -15.09 8.11
CA ARG A 70 15.44 -14.42 9.39
C ARG A 70 16.69 -13.80 10.01
N ALA A 71 17.83 -14.48 9.94
CA ALA A 71 19.10 -13.95 10.41
C ALA A 71 19.47 -12.66 9.67
N LYS A 72 19.36 -12.64 8.33
CA LYS A 72 19.59 -11.44 7.51
C LYS A 72 18.67 -10.28 7.86
N TYR A 73 17.40 -10.57 8.15
CA TYR A 73 16.46 -9.55 8.62
C TYR A 73 16.85 -8.97 9.99
N ILE A 74 17.27 -9.82 10.94
CA ILE A 74 17.73 -9.38 12.26
C ILE A 74 19.02 -8.54 12.14
N ASP A 75 19.97 -8.97 11.31
CA ASP A 75 21.21 -8.22 11.05
C ASP A 75 20.91 -6.83 10.48
N ALA A 76 19.96 -6.75 9.55
CA ALA A 76 19.54 -5.49 8.96
C ALA A 76 18.82 -4.56 9.96
N LEU A 77 18.02 -5.10 10.89
CA LEU A 77 17.46 -4.32 11.99
C LEU A 77 18.56 -3.78 12.93
N ALA A 78 19.59 -4.57 13.22
CA ALA A 78 20.72 -4.14 14.04
C ALA A 78 21.53 -3.03 13.35
N ALA A 79 21.76 -3.15 12.04
CA ALA A 79 22.40 -2.12 11.23
C ALA A 79 21.56 -0.83 11.20
N LEU A 80 20.24 -0.93 11.00
CA LEU A 80 19.32 0.21 11.05
C LEU A 80 19.38 0.92 12.41
N ARG A 81 19.30 0.18 13.52
CA ARG A 81 19.39 0.75 14.87
C ARG A 81 20.69 1.52 15.08
N THR A 82 21.79 0.99 14.57
CA THR A 82 23.11 1.64 14.64
C THR A 82 23.12 2.93 13.81
N THR A 83 22.59 2.88 12.58
CA THR A 83 22.48 4.04 11.70
C THR A 83 21.59 5.14 12.27
N LEU A 84 20.50 4.80 12.94
CA LEU A 84 19.60 5.77 13.58
C LEU A 84 20.26 6.52 14.76
N ASN A 85 21.30 5.97 15.37
CA ASN A 85 22.08 6.68 16.40
C ASN A 85 23.04 7.72 15.81
N SER A 86 23.21 7.77 14.47
CA SER A 86 24.05 8.75 13.80
C SER A 86 23.21 9.96 13.33
N PRO A 87 23.43 11.18 13.84
CA PRO A 87 22.66 12.35 13.46
C PRO A 87 22.69 12.68 11.96
N THR A 88 23.75 12.29 11.25
CA THR A 88 23.91 12.55 9.82
C THR A 88 23.26 11.49 8.95
N LEU A 89 23.28 10.22 9.38
CA LEU A 89 22.74 9.12 8.58
C LEU A 89 21.27 8.85 8.87
N ALA A 90 20.79 9.12 10.09
CA ALA A 90 19.42 8.84 10.52
C ALA A 90 18.37 9.49 9.62
N SER A 91 18.67 10.67 9.08
CA SER A 91 17.81 11.48 8.21
C SER A 91 18.06 11.30 6.71
N SER A 92 18.95 10.38 6.32
CA SER A 92 19.29 10.18 4.90
C SER A 92 18.24 9.36 4.15
N SER A 93 18.05 9.63 2.85
CA SER A 93 17.17 8.84 1.99
C SER A 93 17.56 7.36 1.92
N CYS A 94 18.84 7.03 2.11
CA CYS A 94 19.29 5.64 2.17
C CYS A 94 18.76 4.93 3.42
N THR A 95 18.68 5.62 4.57
CA THR A 95 18.10 5.08 5.80
C THR A 95 16.58 4.90 5.65
N LEU A 96 15.89 5.87 5.04
CA LEU A 96 14.47 5.74 4.75
C LEU A 96 14.19 4.58 3.79
N CYS A 97 15.05 4.38 2.78
CA CYS A 97 14.94 3.25 1.86
C CYS A 97 15.22 1.91 2.55
N ALA A 98 16.17 1.87 3.49
CA ALA A 98 16.41 0.70 4.32
C ALA A 98 15.16 0.31 5.13
N ILE A 99 14.48 1.29 5.73
CA ILE A 99 13.22 1.08 6.44
C ILE A 99 12.17 0.49 5.50
N PHE A 100 11.96 1.09 4.32
CA PHE A 100 10.99 0.57 3.34
C PHE A 100 11.26 -0.89 2.96
N LEU A 101 12.51 -1.23 2.65
CA LEU A 101 12.88 -2.61 2.30
C LEU A 101 12.66 -3.56 3.47
N LEU A 102 12.89 -3.12 4.71
CA LEU A 102 12.64 -3.92 5.92
C LEU A 102 11.15 -4.14 6.18
N VAL A 103 10.29 -3.15 5.94
CA VAL A 103 8.82 -3.29 6.02
C VAL A 103 8.35 -4.39 5.08
N ILE A 104 8.78 -4.35 3.82
CA ILE A 104 8.41 -5.36 2.83
C ILE A 104 8.98 -6.73 3.19
N THR A 105 10.24 -6.77 3.64
CA THR A 105 10.88 -8.03 4.03
C THR A 105 10.16 -8.68 5.21
N GLN A 106 9.79 -7.89 6.23
CA GLN A 106 9.00 -8.36 7.36
C GLN A 106 7.70 -9.03 6.89
N TYR A 107 7.01 -8.38 5.95
CA TYR A 107 5.77 -8.88 5.36
C TYR A 107 5.96 -10.24 4.66
N TYR A 108 7.03 -10.40 3.87
CA TYR A 108 7.35 -11.68 3.21
C TYR A 108 7.67 -12.79 4.21
N LEU A 109 8.41 -12.47 5.27
CA LEU A 109 8.82 -13.43 6.29
C LEU A 109 7.71 -13.78 7.27
N GLY A 110 6.60 -13.05 7.26
CA GLY A 110 5.47 -13.26 8.16
C GLY A 110 5.80 -12.96 9.61
N ILE A 111 6.76 -12.07 9.82
CA ILE A 111 7.14 -11.61 11.15
C ILE A 111 6.09 -10.58 11.57
N ARG A 112 5.31 -10.91 12.60
CA ARG A 112 4.36 -9.96 13.18
C ARG A 112 5.12 -8.87 13.93
N GLY A 113 4.66 -7.62 13.79
CA GLY A 113 5.15 -6.53 14.61
C GLY A 113 4.74 -6.70 16.07
N THR A 114 5.34 -5.92 16.96
CA THR A 114 4.75 -5.66 18.28
C THR A 114 3.87 -4.43 18.16
N GLN A 115 2.63 -4.47 18.68
CA GLN A 115 1.65 -3.36 18.69
C GLN A 115 2.23 -1.97 19.03
N THR A 116 3.30 -1.90 19.81
CA THR A 116 3.90 -0.65 20.31
C THR A 116 4.78 0.10 19.31
N ALA A 117 5.13 -0.49 18.16
CA ALA A 117 6.01 0.14 17.17
C ALA A 117 5.59 -0.22 15.74
N SER A 118 4.53 0.41 15.24
CA SER A 118 4.24 0.34 13.80
C SER A 118 5.39 0.98 13.01
N HIS A 119 5.72 0.39 11.86
CA HIS A 119 6.70 0.98 10.95
C HIS A 119 6.30 2.39 10.53
N SER A 120 5.01 2.66 10.44
CA SER A 120 4.46 3.98 10.14
C SER A 120 4.84 5.03 11.18
N ASN A 121 4.88 4.69 12.48
CA ASN A 121 5.40 5.61 13.51
C ASN A 121 6.89 5.89 13.33
N GLY A 122 7.67 4.87 12.97
CA GLY A 122 9.09 5.03 12.62
C GLY A 122 9.29 5.90 11.38
N ILE A 123 8.49 5.68 10.33
CA ILE A 123 8.50 6.46 9.09
C ILE A 123 8.13 7.92 9.38
N LEU A 124 7.05 8.17 10.14
CA LEU A 124 6.64 9.52 10.57
C LEU A 124 7.77 10.23 11.31
N GLN A 125 8.45 9.52 12.23
CA GLN A 125 9.59 10.08 12.95
C GLN A 125 10.74 10.43 12.01
N VAL A 126 11.12 9.52 11.09
CA VAL A 126 12.20 9.78 10.14
C VAL A 126 11.84 10.91 9.19
N ILE A 127 10.61 10.98 8.70
CA ILE A 127 10.13 12.08 7.85
C ILE A 127 10.23 13.42 8.60
N ARG A 128 9.95 13.48 9.90
CA ARG A 128 10.10 14.70 10.71
C ARG A 128 11.55 15.18 10.83
N TYR A 129 12.50 14.25 11.00
CA TYR A 129 13.92 14.59 11.22
C TYR A 129 14.71 14.73 9.93
N ALA A 130 14.31 14.01 8.89
CA ALA A 130 14.79 14.24 7.56
C ALA A 130 14.16 15.56 7.11
N SER A 131 14.93 16.64 7.15
CA SER A 131 14.60 17.93 6.52
C SER A 131 14.45 17.76 5.00
N MET A 132 13.54 16.90 4.55
CA MET A 132 13.21 16.60 3.16
C MET A 132 12.28 17.67 2.59
N ASN A 133 12.37 18.89 3.12
CA ASN A 133 11.74 20.09 2.58
C ASN A 133 12.16 20.36 1.12
N GLU A 134 13.20 19.67 0.63
CA GLU A 134 13.54 19.59 -0.78
C GLU A 134 13.87 18.13 -1.11
N ALA A 135 12.88 17.34 -1.54
CA ALA A 135 13.18 16.07 -2.20
C ALA A 135 14.03 16.38 -3.46
N LYS A 136 15.31 15.98 -3.46
CA LYS A 136 16.30 16.51 -4.41
C LYS A 136 16.42 15.68 -5.69
N SER A 137 15.95 14.43 -5.66
CA SER A 137 16.05 13.50 -6.78
C SER A 137 14.76 12.71 -6.98
N GLU A 138 14.59 12.14 -8.18
CA GLU A 138 13.48 11.22 -8.48
C GLU A 138 13.42 10.03 -7.52
N PHE A 139 14.58 9.57 -7.04
CA PHE A 139 14.65 8.55 -6.00
C PHE A 139 14.01 9.01 -4.69
N ASP A 140 14.34 10.22 -4.23
CA ASP A 140 13.81 10.76 -2.97
C ASP A 140 12.30 10.95 -3.07
N LEU A 141 11.83 11.50 -4.19
CA LEU A 141 10.41 11.73 -4.48
C LEU A 141 9.63 10.41 -4.54
N GLY A 142 10.13 9.42 -5.27
CA GLY A 142 9.47 8.11 -5.40
C GLY A 142 9.41 7.37 -4.06
N LEU A 143 10.51 7.39 -3.30
CA LEU A 143 10.58 6.78 -1.97
C LEU A 143 9.62 7.47 -0.99
N LEU A 144 9.60 8.81 -0.95
CA LEU A 144 8.69 9.56 -0.09
C LEU A 144 7.22 9.28 -0.41
N LYS A 145 6.87 9.18 -1.70
CA LYS A 145 5.50 8.83 -2.11
C LYS A 145 5.09 7.44 -1.62
N ALA A 146 5.96 6.44 -1.76
CA ALA A 146 5.70 5.09 -1.26
C ALA A 146 5.53 5.09 0.27
N MET A 147 6.42 5.77 1.00
CA MET A 147 6.35 5.89 2.46
C MET A 147 5.08 6.61 2.95
N CYS A 148 4.72 7.74 2.33
CA CYS A 148 3.49 8.45 2.66
C CYS A 148 2.26 7.59 2.37
N PHE A 149 2.25 6.84 1.28
CA PHE A 149 1.17 5.91 0.97
C PHE A 149 1.02 4.84 2.05
N ASP A 150 2.12 4.21 2.47
CA ASP A 150 2.12 3.20 3.54
C ASP A 150 1.58 3.79 4.85
N VAL A 151 2.09 4.96 5.29
CA VAL A 151 1.63 5.64 6.51
C VAL A 151 0.14 5.98 6.46
N ILE A 152 -0.35 6.49 5.32
CA ILE A 152 -1.76 6.85 5.19
C ILE A 152 -2.62 5.59 5.24
N PHE A 153 -2.25 4.53 4.53
CA PHE A 153 -3.05 3.31 4.52
C PHE A 153 -3.03 2.60 5.88
N ASP A 154 -1.91 2.56 6.59
CA ASP A 154 -1.87 2.10 7.99
C ASP A 154 -2.80 2.96 8.85
N GLY A 155 -2.69 4.29 8.76
CA GLY A 155 -3.54 5.20 9.52
C GLY A 155 -5.03 5.09 9.24
N LEU A 156 -5.45 4.72 8.03
CA LEU A 156 -6.87 4.48 7.72
C LEU A 156 -7.46 3.31 8.52
N PHE A 157 -6.61 2.37 8.96
CA PHE A 157 -7.00 1.18 9.71
C PHE A 157 -6.39 1.10 11.11
N ASN A 158 -5.64 2.13 11.51
CA ASN A 158 -4.99 2.20 12.80
C ASN A 158 -5.03 3.64 13.34
N PRO A 159 -5.95 3.97 14.26
CA PRO A 159 -6.08 5.31 14.83
C PRO A 159 -4.89 5.72 15.69
N ALA A 160 -3.99 4.80 16.05
CA ALA A 160 -2.75 5.16 16.75
C ALA A 160 -1.73 5.85 15.83
N ILE A 161 -1.92 5.79 14.50
CA ILE A 161 -1.11 6.55 13.56
C ILE A 161 -1.69 7.96 13.46
N GLU A 162 -1.09 8.89 14.17
CA GLU A 162 -1.47 10.31 14.14
C GLU A 162 -0.36 11.13 13.47
N PRO A 163 -0.46 11.39 12.15
CA PRO A 163 0.45 12.31 11.49
C PRO A 163 0.31 13.72 12.06
N ASP A 164 1.44 14.42 12.19
CA ASP A 164 1.48 15.81 12.64
C ASP A 164 1.41 16.78 11.46
N GLU A 165 1.35 18.07 11.77
CA GLU A 165 1.30 19.15 10.80
C GLU A 165 2.45 19.08 9.78
N HIS A 166 3.64 18.64 10.19
CA HIS A 166 4.79 18.51 9.29
C HIS A 166 4.52 17.51 8.15
N PHE A 167 3.89 16.37 8.45
CA PHE A 167 3.51 15.38 7.45
C PHE A 167 2.51 15.95 6.43
N TYR A 168 1.50 16.69 6.91
CA TYR A 168 0.54 17.33 6.02
C TYR A 168 1.18 18.41 5.14
N GLN A 169 2.09 19.22 5.70
CA GLN A 169 2.85 20.22 4.96
C GLN A 169 3.71 19.59 3.86
N LEU A 170 4.39 18.48 4.16
CA LEU A 170 5.14 17.71 3.18
C LEU A 170 4.24 17.23 2.02
N ILE A 171 3.06 16.69 2.33
CA ILE A 171 2.12 16.21 1.31
C ILE A 171 1.53 17.33 0.45
N GLU A 172 1.39 18.54 1.00
CA GLU A 172 0.86 19.68 0.26
C GLU A 172 1.81 20.20 -0.84
N SER A 173 3.10 19.84 -0.83
CA SER A 173 4.03 20.05 -1.96
C SER A 173 3.44 19.46 -3.23
N TRP A 174 3.52 20.21 -4.34
CA TRP A 174 2.92 19.78 -5.60
C TRP A 174 3.59 18.53 -6.19
N GLU A 175 4.88 18.31 -5.89
CA GLU A 175 5.62 17.12 -6.29
C GLU A 175 5.17 15.86 -5.52
N ILE A 176 4.90 15.99 -4.22
CA ILE A 176 4.49 14.86 -3.34
C ILE A 176 2.98 14.61 -3.39
N ARG A 177 2.15 15.64 -3.62
CA ARG A 177 0.68 15.54 -3.67
C ARG A 177 0.17 14.43 -4.58
N ARG A 178 0.90 14.13 -5.65
CA ARG A 178 0.51 13.17 -6.68
C ARG A 178 1.15 11.81 -6.39
N LEU A 179 0.33 10.77 -6.37
CA LEU A 179 0.86 9.42 -6.54
C LEU A 179 1.52 9.33 -7.91
N GLU A 180 2.78 8.88 -7.94
CA GLU A 180 3.38 8.40 -9.16
C GLU A 180 2.75 7.06 -9.49
N VAL A 181 1.61 7.16 -10.15
CA VAL A 181 1.06 6.04 -10.88
C VAL A 181 1.95 5.96 -12.14
N PRO A 182 2.75 4.89 -12.38
CA PRO A 182 3.78 4.90 -13.43
C PRO A 182 3.20 4.81 -14.86
N VAL A 183 1.99 5.35 -15.06
CA VAL A 183 1.29 5.54 -16.32
C VAL A 183 2.14 6.33 -17.32
N GLN A 184 3.01 7.24 -16.85
CA GLN A 184 3.86 8.07 -17.71
C GLN A 184 5.13 7.35 -18.21
N GLN A 185 5.65 6.37 -17.46
CA GLN A 185 6.83 5.58 -17.86
C GLN A 185 6.44 4.38 -18.73
N LEU A 186 5.19 3.92 -18.62
CA LEU A 186 4.61 3.04 -19.61
C LEU A 186 4.37 3.89 -20.86
N SER A 187 5.15 3.67 -21.92
CA SER A 187 5.07 4.32 -23.24
C SER A 187 3.75 4.06 -24.00
N ILE A 188 2.67 3.79 -23.26
CA ILE A 188 1.34 3.36 -23.69
C ILE A 188 0.34 4.54 -23.75
N THR A 189 0.67 5.70 -23.18
CA THR A 189 -0.27 6.83 -23.15
C THR A 189 -0.23 7.69 -24.41
N GLN A 190 -0.69 7.13 -25.53
CA GLN A 190 -1.21 7.95 -26.64
C GLN A 190 -2.64 8.45 -26.37
N HIS A 191 -3.31 7.97 -25.31
CA HIS A 191 -4.69 8.33 -24.97
C HIS A 191 -4.76 9.26 -23.75
N ASN A 192 -4.97 10.56 -24.00
CA ASN A 192 -5.13 11.65 -23.01
C ASN A 192 -6.16 11.35 -21.88
N LYS A 193 -7.07 10.39 -22.08
CA LYS A 193 -8.05 9.96 -21.06
C LYS A 193 -7.47 9.02 -19.98
N MET A 194 -6.41 8.27 -20.28
CA MET A 194 -5.80 7.30 -19.35
C MET A 194 -4.82 7.96 -18.36
N SER A 195 -4.24 9.10 -18.73
CA SER A 195 -3.21 9.79 -17.95
C SER A 195 -3.74 10.82 -16.94
N ARG A 196 -5.05 11.10 -16.93
CA ARG A 196 -5.60 12.09 -15.99
C ARG A 196 -5.47 11.59 -14.55
N PRO A 197 -5.00 12.40 -13.60
CA PRO A 197 -4.98 12.03 -12.19
C PRO A 197 -6.37 11.60 -11.71
N ILE A 198 -6.40 10.69 -10.74
CA ILE A 198 -7.60 10.35 -9.97
C ILE A 198 -7.52 11.13 -8.67
N ASP A 199 -8.33 12.18 -8.55
CA ASP A 199 -8.16 13.18 -7.48
C ASP A 199 -8.38 12.56 -6.10
N SER A 200 -9.38 11.71 -5.93
CA SER A 200 -9.66 11.02 -4.66
C SER A 200 -8.54 10.07 -4.20
N LEU A 201 -7.68 9.61 -5.11
CA LEU A 201 -6.50 8.81 -4.77
C LEU A 201 -5.22 9.64 -4.64
N SER A 202 -5.28 10.97 -4.76
CA SER A 202 -4.09 11.80 -4.48
C SER A 202 -3.66 11.63 -3.02
N LEU A 203 -2.34 11.65 -2.75
CA LEU A 203 -1.81 11.53 -1.38
C LEU A 203 -2.41 12.57 -0.45
N ARG A 204 -2.67 13.78 -0.96
CA ARG A 204 -3.35 14.84 -0.23
C ARG A 204 -4.77 14.47 0.19
N ASN A 205 -5.59 13.97 -0.71
CA ASN A 205 -6.97 13.65 -0.39
C ASN A 205 -7.07 12.42 0.52
N LEU A 206 -6.20 11.44 0.32
CA LEU A 206 -6.09 10.28 1.20
C LEU A 206 -5.60 10.66 2.60
N ALA A 207 -4.58 11.51 2.73
CA ALA A 207 -4.10 11.98 4.03
C ALA A 207 -5.18 12.79 4.78
N ARG A 208 -5.91 13.65 4.08
CA ARG A 208 -7.04 14.42 4.66
C ARG A 208 -8.21 13.56 5.11
N LEU A 209 -8.28 12.31 4.66
CA LEU A 209 -9.30 11.36 5.13
C LEU A 209 -8.98 10.85 6.54
N LEU A 210 -7.71 10.84 6.97
CA LEU A 210 -7.30 10.29 8.27
C LEU A 210 -8.06 10.91 9.46
N PRO A 211 -8.08 12.26 9.64
CA PRO A 211 -8.82 12.85 10.76
C PRO A 211 -10.32 12.56 10.71
N SER A 212 -10.86 12.44 9.49
CA SER A 212 -12.29 12.15 9.26
C SER A 212 -12.64 10.70 9.59
N VAL A 213 -11.73 9.75 9.37
CA VAL A 213 -11.91 8.34 9.74
C VAL A 213 -11.68 8.12 11.23
N HIS A 214 -10.72 8.82 11.81
CA HIS A 214 -10.41 8.73 13.24
C HIS A 214 -11.50 9.36 14.10
N ARG A 215 -12.04 10.52 13.71
CA ARG A 215 -13.08 11.25 14.45
C ARG A 215 -14.27 11.58 13.56
N PRO A 216 -15.05 10.56 13.15
CA PRO A 216 -16.06 10.71 12.11
C PRO A 216 -17.26 11.56 12.53
N SER A 217 -17.59 11.65 13.83
CA SER A 217 -18.68 12.51 14.30
C SER A 217 -18.43 14.00 14.03
N LEU A 218 -17.15 14.43 14.02
CA LEU A 218 -16.73 15.81 13.82
C LEU A 218 -16.65 16.21 12.33
N HIS A 219 -16.61 15.24 11.42
CA HIS A 219 -16.22 15.43 10.01
C HIS A 219 -17.27 14.90 9.02
N ASN A 220 -18.55 15.06 9.34
CA ASN A 220 -19.65 14.50 8.55
C ASN A 220 -19.65 15.00 7.09
N THR A 221 -19.44 16.30 6.91
CA THR A 221 -19.46 16.96 5.60
C THR A 221 -18.28 16.50 4.74
N GLU A 222 -17.10 16.36 5.35
CA GLU A 222 -15.87 15.91 4.74
C GLU A 222 -15.99 14.44 4.29
N LEU A 223 -16.54 13.57 5.14
CA LEU A 223 -16.81 12.17 4.79
C LEU A 223 -17.76 12.06 3.59
N ARG A 224 -18.85 12.83 3.58
CA ARG A 224 -19.80 12.85 2.46
C ARG A 224 -19.15 13.35 1.16
N SER A 225 -18.39 14.43 1.25
CA SER A 225 -17.66 15.01 0.12
C SER A 225 -16.66 14.00 -0.47
N THR A 226 -15.89 13.35 0.41
CA THR A 226 -14.92 12.31 0.02
C THR A 226 -15.62 11.12 -0.63
N TYR A 227 -16.73 10.64 -0.05
CA TYR A 227 -17.50 9.54 -0.62
C TYR A 227 -18.02 9.86 -2.03
N GLN A 228 -18.63 11.03 -2.20
CA GLN A 228 -19.13 11.46 -3.51
C GLN A 228 -18.01 11.65 -4.54
N MET A 229 -16.86 12.16 -4.12
CA MET A 229 -15.67 12.28 -4.98
C MET A 229 -15.16 10.91 -5.40
N ALA A 230 -15.03 9.96 -4.46
CA ALA A 230 -14.61 8.60 -4.74
C ALA A 230 -15.56 7.88 -5.71
N LEU A 231 -16.88 8.04 -5.56
CA LEU A 231 -17.86 7.45 -6.50
C LEU A 231 -17.75 8.00 -7.93
N ARG A 232 -17.48 9.30 -8.10
CA ARG A 232 -17.24 9.92 -9.43
C ARG A 232 -15.97 9.38 -10.07
N ASP A 233 -14.91 9.28 -9.29
CA ASP A 233 -13.63 8.76 -9.75
C ASP A 233 -13.71 7.26 -10.06
N LEU A 234 -14.52 6.50 -9.31
CA LEU A 234 -14.76 5.08 -9.54
C LEU A 234 -15.39 4.83 -10.92
N ALA A 235 -16.33 5.66 -11.35
CA ALA A 235 -16.88 5.59 -12.71
C ALA A 235 -15.78 5.78 -13.77
N THR A 236 -14.90 6.76 -13.56
CA THR A 236 -13.75 7.01 -14.45
C THR A 236 -12.79 5.82 -14.49
N VAL A 237 -12.45 5.25 -13.34
CA VAL A 237 -11.50 4.13 -13.26
C VAL A 237 -12.08 2.85 -13.87
N ARG A 238 -13.38 2.57 -13.68
CA ARG A 238 -14.06 1.44 -14.35
C ARG A 238 -13.89 1.48 -15.87
N ASP A 239 -14.04 2.67 -16.47
CA ASP A 239 -13.83 2.84 -17.90
C ASP A 239 -12.38 2.62 -18.31
N ARG A 240 -11.42 3.06 -17.48
CA ARG A 240 -10.00 2.85 -17.75
C ARG A 240 -9.59 1.37 -17.65
N VAL A 241 -10.11 0.62 -16.69
CA VAL A 241 -9.89 -0.83 -16.59
C VAL A 241 -10.40 -1.52 -17.86
N LYS A 242 -11.62 -1.18 -18.32
CA LYS A 242 -12.18 -1.72 -19.57
C LYS A 242 -11.32 -1.37 -20.80
N ILE A 243 -10.80 -0.15 -20.86
CA ILE A 243 -9.91 0.29 -21.95
C ILE A 243 -8.60 -0.50 -21.91
N ALA A 244 -7.95 -0.58 -20.75
CA ALA A 244 -6.69 -1.30 -20.57
C ALA A 244 -6.84 -2.79 -20.90
N GLN A 245 -7.95 -3.43 -20.48
CA GLN A 245 -8.24 -4.81 -20.82
C GLN A 245 -8.36 -4.99 -22.34
N ARG A 246 -9.11 -4.14 -23.04
CA ARG A 246 -9.23 -4.21 -24.52
C ARG A 246 -7.90 -3.98 -25.22
N MET A 247 -7.01 -3.17 -24.65
CA MET A 247 -5.66 -2.96 -25.20
C MET A 247 -4.82 -4.23 -25.08
N LEU A 248 -4.89 -4.89 -23.92
CA LEU A 248 -4.23 -6.17 -23.69
C LEU A 248 -4.76 -7.26 -24.64
N ASP A 249 -6.08 -7.36 -24.79
CA ASP A 249 -6.73 -8.38 -25.65
C ASP A 249 -6.35 -8.26 -27.14
N ARG A 250 -5.90 -7.07 -27.59
CA ARG A 250 -5.49 -6.82 -28.98
C ARG A 250 -4.05 -7.21 -29.29
N LYS A 251 -3.22 -7.45 -28.28
CA LYS A 251 -1.79 -7.73 -28.43
C LYS A 251 -1.54 -9.24 -28.51
N ARG A 252 -0.51 -9.64 -29.28
CA ARG A 252 0.04 -11.01 -29.26
C ARG A 252 1.10 -11.14 -28.15
N ASP A 253 1.22 -12.33 -27.56
CA ASP A 253 1.90 -12.62 -26.28
C ASP A 253 3.31 -12.01 -26.08
N THR A 254 4.08 -11.74 -27.13
CA THR A 254 5.45 -11.22 -27.04
C THR A 254 5.57 -9.73 -26.70
N GLU A 255 4.49 -8.95 -26.79
CA GLU A 255 4.49 -7.50 -26.51
C GLU A 255 3.72 -7.10 -25.24
N ALA A 256 3.10 -8.04 -24.53
CA ALA A 256 2.06 -7.76 -23.53
C ALA A 256 2.56 -7.20 -22.17
N SER A 257 3.86 -7.14 -21.90
CA SER A 257 4.36 -6.81 -20.55
C SER A 257 3.95 -5.41 -20.07
N ALA A 258 4.01 -4.41 -20.97
CA ALA A 258 3.66 -3.05 -20.61
C ALA A 258 2.14 -2.87 -20.46
N GLU A 259 1.34 -3.50 -21.32
CA GLU A 259 -0.12 -3.48 -21.28
C GLU A 259 -0.66 -4.23 -20.05
N VAL A 260 -0.01 -5.32 -19.65
CA VAL A 260 -0.32 -6.01 -18.39
C VAL A 260 -0.05 -5.09 -17.19
N LYS A 261 1.11 -4.42 -17.15
CA LYS A 261 1.39 -3.42 -16.10
C LYS A 261 0.37 -2.31 -16.09
N CYS A 262 -0.04 -1.82 -17.27
CA CYS A 262 -1.09 -0.82 -17.41
C CYS A 262 -2.43 -1.31 -16.85
N LEU A 263 -2.84 -2.55 -17.17
CA LEU A 263 -4.06 -3.14 -16.63
C LEU A 263 -4.00 -3.28 -15.11
N ILE A 264 -2.93 -3.87 -14.58
CA ILE A 264 -2.72 -4.05 -13.13
C ILE A 264 -2.82 -2.70 -12.42
N LEU A 265 -2.19 -1.66 -12.97
CA LEU A 265 -2.23 -0.32 -12.40
C LEU A 265 -3.65 0.25 -12.27
N HIS A 266 -4.46 0.08 -13.29
CA HIS A 266 -5.86 0.52 -13.28
C HIS A 266 -6.73 -0.34 -12.36
N GLN A 267 -6.44 -1.64 -12.27
CA GLN A 267 -7.09 -2.54 -11.32
C GLN A 267 -6.71 -2.19 -9.87
N THR A 268 -5.45 -1.82 -9.59
CA THR A 268 -5.01 -1.31 -8.28
C THR A 268 -5.77 -0.04 -7.92
N MET A 269 -5.85 0.94 -8.82
CA MET A 269 -6.65 2.16 -8.58
C MET A 269 -8.14 1.83 -8.34
N HIS A 270 -8.69 0.85 -9.07
CA HIS A 270 -10.07 0.41 -8.88
C HIS A 270 -10.26 -0.19 -7.48
N GLY A 271 -9.39 -1.12 -7.08
CA GLY A 271 -9.45 -1.76 -5.77
C GLY A 271 -9.32 -0.77 -4.62
N LEU A 272 -8.33 0.13 -4.67
CA LEU A 272 -8.14 1.14 -3.64
C LEU A 272 -9.35 2.09 -3.51
N LEU A 273 -9.94 2.51 -4.64
CA LEU A 273 -11.18 3.31 -4.61
C LEU A 273 -12.36 2.54 -4.03
N LEU A 274 -12.51 1.25 -4.36
CA LEU A 274 -13.55 0.41 -3.77
C LEU A 274 -13.36 0.31 -2.25
N ALA A 275 -12.14 0.06 -1.78
CA ALA A 275 -11.82 -0.02 -0.35
C ALA A 275 -12.12 1.30 0.38
N VAL A 276 -11.66 2.44 -0.15
CA VAL A 276 -11.96 3.76 0.44
C VAL A 276 -13.46 4.05 0.41
N SER A 277 -14.15 3.76 -0.71
CA SER A 277 -15.59 3.98 -0.82
C SER A 277 -16.38 3.14 0.17
N LEU A 278 -16.03 1.86 0.33
CA LEU A 278 -16.65 0.97 1.30
C LEU A 278 -16.38 1.41 2.74
N LEU A 279 -15.14 1.79 3.07
CA LEU A 279 -14.78 2.28 4.40
C LEU A 279 -15.64 3.51 4.77
N VAL A 280 -15.66 4.52 3.89
CA VAL A 280 -16.41 5.75 4.15
C VAL A 280 -17.92 5.48 4.18
N ASN A 281 -18.44 4.63 3.29
CA ASN A 281 -19.83 4.19 3.33
C ASN A 281 -20.18 3.53 4.67
N GLY A 282 -19.35 2.60 5.14
CA GLY A 282 -19.51 1.93 6.42
C GLY A 282 -19.54 2.90 7.59
N ILE A 283 -18.64 3.89 7.61
CA ILE A 283 -18.59 4.95 8.63
C ILE A 283 -19.86 5.82 8.59
N LEU A 284 -20.28 6.29 7.40
CA LEU A 284 -21.49 7.09 7.24
C LEU A 284 -22.74 6.35 7.76
N ARG A 285 -22.84 5.05 7.45
CA ARG A 285 -23.92 4.19 7.96
C ARG A 285 -23.84 3.99 9.46
N ALA A 286 -22.64 3.81 10.01
CA ALA A 286 -22.41 3.70 11.46
C ALA A 286 -22.82 4.98 12.21
N LEU A 287 -22.58 6.16 11.64
CA LEU A 287 -23.05 7.46 12.17
C LEU A 287 -24.58 7.66 12.13
N GLY A 288 -25.37 6.62 11.86
CA GLY A 288 -26.83 6.69 11.80
C GLY A 288 -27.38 7.26 10.49
N GLN A 289 -26.54 7.50 9.48
CA GLN A 289 -26.98 8.02 8.17
C GLN A 289 -27.40 6.89 7.21
N SER A 290 -27.67 5.70 7.74
CA SER A 290 -28.00 4.53 6.94
C SER A 290 -29.30 4.78 6.16
N THR A 291 -29.15 4.97 4.85
CA THR A 291 -30.25 5.04 3.89
C THR A 291 -30.31 3.75 3.08
N SER A 292 -31.45 3.45 2.48
CA SER A 292 -31.58 2.34 1.53
C SER A 292 -30.58 2.47 0.37
N LEU A 293 -30.27 3.70 -0.06
CA LEU A 293 -29.27 4.00 -1.07
C LEU A 293 -27.87 3.56 -0.64
N LEU A 294 -27.39 3.99 0.54
CA LEU A 294 -26.06 3.61 1.02
C LEU A 294 -25.89 2.10 1.19
N ALA A 295 -26.95 1.40 1.62
CA ALA A 295 -26.95 -0.06 1.73
C ALA A 295 -26.88 -0.76 0.36
N ALA A 296 -27.63 -0.26 -0.63
CA ALA A 296 -27.58 -0.76 -2.00
C ALA A 296 -26.21 -0.51 -2.65
N GLU A 297 -25.65 0.69 -2.48
CA GLU A 297 -24.30 1.02 -2.95
C GLU A 297 -23.24 0.15 -2.29
N SER A 298 -23.31 -0.07 -0.98
CA SER A 298 -22.39 -0.98 -0.26
C SER A 298 -22.42 -2.40 -0.82
N THR A 299 -23.61 -2.91 -1.12
CA THR A 299 -23.79 -4.25 -1.72
C THR A 299 -23.17 -4.31 -3.12
N GLN A 300 -23.41 -3.30 -3.95
CA GLN A 300 -22.82 -3.21 -5.29
C GLN A 300 -21.29 -3.12 -5.24
N LEU A 301 -20.74 -2.23 -4.40
CA LEU A 301 -19.29 -2.07 -4.23
C LEU A 301 -18.65 -3.37 -3.74
N THR A 302 -19.32 -4.09 -2.84
CA THR A 302 -18.88 -5.39 -2.35
C THR A 302 -18.82 -6.44 -3.46
N GLN A 303 -19.85 -6.50 -4.30
CA GLN A 303 -19.86 -7.41 -5.45
C GLN A 303 -18.71 -7.08 -6.42
N GLU A 304 -18.45 -5.79 -6.67
CA GLU A 304 -17.32 -5.37 -7.51
C GLU A 304 -15.96 -5.77 -6.93
N VAL A 305 -15.79 -5.79 -5.59
CA VAL A 305 -14.58 -6.32 -4.96
C VAL A 305 -14.40 -7.81 -5.24
N LEU A 306 -15.48 -8.61 -5.15
CA LEU A 306 -15.44 -10.04 -5.47
C LEU A 306 -15.06 -10.30 -6.94
N ASP A 307 -15.66 -9.53 -7.85
CA ASP A 307 -15.40 -9.64 -9.28
C ASP A 307 -13.95 -9.25 -9.59
N LEU A 308 -13.46 -8.16 -8.99
CA LEU A 308 -12.09 -7.70 -9.15
C LEU A 308 -11.07 -8.70 -8.59
N ALA A 309 -11.31 -9.24 -7.39
CA ALA A 309 -10.46 -10.26 -6.80
C ALA A 309 -10.36 -11.48 -7.73
N THR A 310 -11.48 -11.98 -8.23
CA THR A 310 -11.51 -13.10 -9.18
C THR A 310 -10.72 -12.80 -10.46
N ALA A 311 -10.87 -11.60 -11.03
CA ALA A 311 -10.18 -11.19 -12.24
C ALA A 311 -8.64 -11.09 -12.05
N CYS A 312 -8.21 -10.62 -10.88
CA CYS A 312 -6.81 -10.35 -10.56
C CYS A 312 -6.04 -11.58 -10.03
N CYS A 313 -6.71 -12.72 -9.76
CA CYS A 313 -6.07 -13.94 -9.24
C CYS A 313 -4.80 -14.35 -10.01
N ARG A 314 -4.79 -14.16 -11.33
CA ARG A 314 -3.64 -14.51 -12.20
C ARG A 314 -2.36 -13.71 -11.92
N TYR A 315 -2.46 -12.59 -11.23
CA TYR A 315 -1.34 -11.68 -10.92
C TYR A 315 -0.82 -11.83 -9.49
N ARG A 316 -1.31 -12.82 -8.74
CA ARG A 316 -0.82 -13.17 -7.39
C ARG A 316 0.64 -13.65 -7.41
N PRO A 317 1.46 -13.35 -6.38
CA PRO A 317 1.09 -12.56 -5.20
C PRO A 317 1.25 -11.04 -5.37
N LEU A 318 2.29 -10.55 -6.05
CA LEU A 318 2.63 -9.12 -6.01
C LEU A 318 1.72 -8.23 -6.87
N GLY A 319 1.44 -8.64 -8.10
CA GLY A 319 0.62 -7.86 -9.04
C GLY A 319 -0.84 -7.68 -8.59
N ALA A 320 -1.27 -8.39 -7.54
CA ALA A 320 -2.59 -8.25 -6.93
C ALA A 320 -2.54 -8.07 -5.40
N SER A 321 -1.40 -7.61 -4.85
CA SER A 321 -1.17 -7.48 -3.40
C SER A 321 -2.11 -6.52 -2.67
N TYR A 322 -2.86 -5.67 -3.39
CA TYR A 322 -3.86 -4.75 -2.84
C TYR A 322 -5.23 -5.42 -2.59
N ILE A 323 -5.50 -6.59 -3.18
CA ILE A 323 -6.79 -7.28 -3.07
C ILE A 323 -7.14 -7.73 -1.64
N PRO A 324 -6.21 -8.28 -0.83
CA PRO A 324 -6.51 -8.65 0.56
C PRO A 324 -7.06 -7.48 1.38
N LEU A 325 -6.53 -6.26 1.17
CA LEU A 325 -7.06 -5.05 1.81
C LEU A 325 -8.50 -4.75 1.36
N CYS A 326 -8.78 -4.86 0.05
CA CYS A 326 -10.13 -4.63 -0.49
C CYS A 326 -11.14 -5.63 0.10
N LEU A 327 -10.74 -6.91 0.18
CA LEU A 327 -11.54 -7.99 0.75
C LEU A 327 -11.77 -7.80 2.25
N LEU A 328 -10.76 -7.36 3.00
CA LEU A 328 -10.89 -7.03 4.42
C LEU A 328 -11.99 -5.98 4.64
N VAL A 329 -11.91 -4.85 3.93
CA VAL A 329 -12.88 -3.77 4.10
C VAL A 329 -14.28 -4.24 3.69
N ALA A 330 -14.39 -4.96 2.58
CA ALA A 330 -15.65 -5.55 2.13
C ALA A 330 -16.23 -6.54 3.16
N CYS A 331 -15.41 -7.41 3.74
CA CYS A 331 -15.81 -8.34 4.81
C CYS A 331 -16.33 -7.59 6.04
N ALA A 332 -15.68 -6.49 6.40
CA ALA A 332 -16.02 -5.72 7.60
C ALA A 332 -17.30 -4.91 7.43
N VAL A 333 -17.51 -4.32 6.25
CA VAL A 333 -18.60 -3.37 5.97
C VAL A 333 -19.85 -4.06 5.41
N SER A 334 -19.71 -5.14 4.64
CA SER A 334 -20.82 -5.76 3.94
C SER A 334 -21.84 -6.35 4.90
N GLU A 335 -23.10 -5.94 4.73
CA GLU A 335 -24.22 -6.51 5.46
C GLU A 335 -24.97 -7.60 4.67
N ALA A 336 -24.62 -7.82 3.39
CA ALA A 336 -25.30 -8.78 2.50
C ALA A 336 -24.99 -10.24 2.88
N GLU A 337 -26.01 -10.98 3.33
CA GLU A 337 -25.86 -12.35 3.87
C GLU A 337 -25.35 -13.35 2.82
N ASP A 338 -25.70 -13.15 1.56
CA ASP A 338 -25.30 -13.99 0.43
C ASP A 338 -23.83 -13.78 0.02
N LEU A 339 -23.28 -12.59 0.26
CA LEU A 339 -21.90 -12.24 -0.12
C LEU A 339 -20.87 -12.58 0.96
N ARG A 340 -21.25 -12.50 2.25
CA ARG A 340 -20.32 -12.68 3.38
C ARG A 340 -19.54 -14.00 3.37
N PRO A 341 -20.15 -15.18 3.10
CA PRO A 341 -19.40 -16.44 3.06
C PRO A 341 -18.31 -16.42 1.98
N ARG A 342 -18.65 -15.94 0.78
CA ARG A 342 -17.73 -15.85 -0.36
C ARG A 342 -16.57 -14.88 -0.08
N LEU A 343 -16.84 -13.75 0.56
CA LEU A 343 -15.81 -12.79 0.96
C LEU A 343 -14.82 -13.40 1.96
N ALA A 344 -15.33 -14.10 2.97
CA ALA A 344 -14.50 -14.72 4.01
C ALA A 344 -13.61 -15.82 3.44
N GLU A 345 -14.19 -16.72 2.64
CA GLU A 345 -13.46 -17.79 1.94
C GLU A 345 -12.35 -17.21 1.06
N LEU A 346 -12.68 -16.19 0.27
CA LEU A 346 -11.71 -15.56 -0.61
C LEU A 346 -10.63 -14.83 0.19
N LEU A 347 -10.97 -14.12 1.26
CA LEU A 347 -9.95 -13.46 2.09
C LEU A 347 -8.97 -14.46 2.73
N GLU A 348 -9.46 -15.62 3.18
CA GLU A 348 -8.62 -16.68 3.73
C GLU A 348 -7.65 -17.25 2.67
N ASP A 349 -8.14 -17.53 1.46
CA ASP A 349 -7.32 -17.98 0.33
C ASP A 349 -6.27 -16.94 -0.09
N TRP A 350 -6.65 -15.66 -0.12
CA TRP A 350 -5.75 -14.57 -0.49
C TRP A 350 -4.69 -14.28 0.57
N GLN A 351 -5.04 -14.36 1.86
CA GLN A 351 -4.08 -14.17 2.94
C GLN A 351 -2.99 -15.25 2.93
N ALA A 352 -3.27 -16.45 2.40
CA ALA A 352 -2.28 -17.52 2.26
C ALA A 352 -1.13 -17.20 1.28
N ASP A 353 -1.26 -16.15 0.45
CA ASP A 353 -0.16 -15.68 -0.40
C ASP A 353 1.02 -15.12 0.40
N PHE A 354 0.77 -14.66 1.61
CA PHE A 354 1.75 -13.98 2.41
C PHE A 354 1.90 -14.69 3.75
N SER A 355 3.15 -14.80 4.21
CA SER A 355 3.43 -15.43 5.50
C SER A 355 2.85 -14.60 6.65
N ALA A 356 2.69 -13.29 6.46
CA ALA A 356 2.05 -12.37 7.39
C ALA A 356 0.54 -12.60 7.38
N LYS A 357 0.02 -13.14 8.49
CA LYS A 357 -1.40 -13.38 8.70
C LYS A 357 -1.97 -12.24 9.54
N GLY A 358 -2.72 -11.33 8.94
CA GLY A 358 -3.30 -10.17 9.65
C GLY A 358 -4.68 -9.73 9.18
N TYR A 359 -5.02 -9.94 7.91
CA TYR A 359 -6.23 -9.37 7.34
C TYR A 359 -7.53 -9.84 8.00
N LEU A 360 -7.61 -11.12 8.39
CA LEU A 360 -8.77 -11.64 9.15
C LEU A 360 -8.93 -10.98 10.52
N GLU A 361 -7.83 -10.69 11.21
CA GLU A 361 -7.84 -9.95 12.49
C GLU A 361 -8.33 -8.52 12.24
N GLY A 362 -7.91 -7.91 11.14
CA GLY A 362 -8.35 -6.59 10.73
C GLY A 362 -9.83 -6.48 10.36
N VAL A 363 -10.45 -7.55 9.86
CA VAL A 363 -11.92 -7.59 9.72
C VAL A 363 -12.59 -7.44 11.09
N GLY A 364 -12.10 -8.16 12.10
CA GLY A 364 -12.63 -8.11 13.47
C GLY A 364 -12.44 -6.73 14.11
N TRP A 365 -11.25 -6.15 13.91
CA TRP A 365 -10.93 -4.80 14.34
C TRP A 365 -11.87 -3.76 13.72
N LEU A 366 -12.00 -3.74 12.39
CA LEU A 366 -12.80 -2.74 11.69
C LEU A 366 -14.29 -2.86 12.03
N ARG A 367 -14.81 -4.09 12.19
CA ARG A 367 -16.19 -4.30 12.69
C ARG A 367 -16.39 -3.72 14.09
N THR A 368 -15.42 -3.93 14.97
CA THR A 368 -15.45 -3.36 16.33
C THR A 368 -15.45 -1.84 16.26
N ARG A 369 -14.57 -1.26 15.43
CA ARG A 369 -14.51 0.19 15.23
C ARG A 369 -15.82 0.78 14.72
N LEU A 370 -16.42 0.20 13.68
CA LEU A 370 -17.71 0.65 13.13
C LEU A 370 -18.84 0.54 14.16
N ARG A 371 -18.82 -0.50 15.00
CA ARG A 371 -19.76 -0.65 16.12
C ARG A 371 -19.56 0.46 17.16
N ASP A 372 -18.33 0.80 17.49
CA ASP A 372 -18.04 1.85 18.47
C ASP A 372 -18.47 3.24 17.98
N ILE A 373 -18.25 3.54 16.70
CA ILE A 373 -18.79 4.74 16.04
C ILE A 373 -20.33 4.77 16.17
N ARG A 374 -21.00 3.64 15.92
CA ARG A 374 -22.47 3.52 16.03
C ARG A 374 -23.00 3.82 17.43
N TYR A 375 -22.22 3.54 18.46
CA TYR A 375 -22.58 3.81 19.85
C TYR A 375 -21.99 5.12 20.41
N GLY A 376 -21.38 5.96 19.57
CA GLY A 376 -20.77 7.22 19.99
C GLY A 376 -19.54 7.03 20.90
N ARG A 377 -18.85 5.89 20.79
CA ARG A 377 -17.65 5.54 21.57
C ARG A 377 -16.38 5.68 20.74
N GLU A 378 -16.37 6.62 19.81
CA GLU A 378 -15.26 6.77 18.85
C GLU A 378 -13.95 7.26 19.48
N ASP A 379 -13.99 7.82 20.70
CA ASP A 379 -12.81 8.19 21.49
C ASP A 379 -12.18 7.01 22.24
N VAL A 380 -12.83 5.83 22.26
CA VAL A 380 -12.22 4.62 22.82
C VAL A 380 -11.21 4.11 21.80
N LEU A 381 -9.94 4.19 22.14
CA LEU A 381 -8.85 3.62 21.34
C LEU A 381 -9.06 2.12 21.23
N VAL A 382 -9.48 1.67 20.04
CA VAL A 382 -9.43 0.25 19.68
C VAL A 382 -8.02 0.01 19.18
N GLU A 383 -7.22 -0.76 19.93
CA GLU A 383 -5.87 -1.19 19.51
C GLU A 383 -5.91 -1.72 18.07
N GLY A 384 -5.02 -1.27 17.19
CA GLY A 384 -4.93 -1.72 15.79
C GLY A 384 -4.67 -3.23 15.65
N TYR A 385 -4.85 -3.77 14.44
CA TYR A 385 -4.54 -5.17 14.13
C TYR A 385 -3.18 -5.31 13.42
N ASP A 386 -2.48 -6.42 13.66
CA ASP A 386 -1.16 -6.75 13.06
C ASP A 386 -1.29 -7.46 11.70
#